data_AF-A0A062XRQ4-F1
#
_entry.id   AF-A0A062XRQ4-F1
#
_cell.length_a   1.000
_cell.length_b   1.000
_cell.length_c   1.000
_cell.angle_alpha   90.00
_cell.angle_beta   90.00
_cell.angle_gamma   90.00
#
_symmetry.space_group_name_H-M   'P 1'
#
loop_
_entity.id
_entity.type
_entity.pdbx_description
1 polymer ?
#
loop_
_entity_poly.entity_id
_entity_poly.type
_entity_poly.pdbx_seq_one_letter_code
_entity_poly.pdbx_strand_id
1 'polypeptide(L)'
;MVGYCAPNLRFFGFQCTEWSAGNGLLLVGGGFDAHELDPLGGLAVTTASFAQIGELLAEAAAGKPLLAVLEGGYHLKALEDSVAAFLSALLGGEAPKA
;
A
#
# COMPACT_ATOMS: atom_id res chain seq x y z
N MET A 1 -25.13 -1.41 3.55
CA MET A 1 -24.67 -0.19 4.25
C MET A 1 -23.43 0.27 3.51
N VAL A 2 -23.56 1.31 2.69
CA VAL A 2 -22.52 1.78 1.76
C VAL A 2 -21.76 2.91 2.45
N GLY A 3 -20.52 2.65 2.86
CA GLY A 3 -19.67 3.61 3.57
C GLY A 3 -18.96 4.57 2.60
N TYR A 4 -18.90 5.85 2.97
CA TYR A 4 -18.41 6.95 2.15
C TYR A 4 -16.89 6.89 1.98
N CYS A 5 -16.41 6.82 0.73
CA CYS A 5 -15.01 6.85 0.34
C CYS A 5 -14.53 8.32 0.28
N ALA A 6 -13.47 8.67 1.01
CA ALA A 6 -12.79 9.94 0.77
C ALA A 6 -12.28 9.96 -0.70
N PRO A 7 -12.56 11.01 -1.49
CA PRO A 7 -12.41 10.97 -2.94
C PRO A 7 -10.97 11.01 -3.48
N ASN A 8 -9.95 11.20 -2.64
CA ASN A 8 -8.69 11.81 -3.07
C ASN A 8 -7.42 10.91 -3.05
N LEU A 9 -7.47 9.66 -2.56
CA LEU A 9 -6.36 8.71 -2.72
C LEU A 9 -6.83 7.48 -3.49
N ARG A 10 -6.65 7.49 -4.81
CA ARG A 10 -6.81 6.33 -5.68
C ARG A 10 -5.52 6.13 -6.46
N PHE A 11 -4.68 5.18 -6.03
CA PHE A 11 -3.64 4.62 -6.87
C PHE A 11 -4.22 3.34 -7.49
N PHE A 12 -4.15 3.20 -8.81
CA PHE A 12 -4.65 2.00 -9.49
C PHE A 12 -3.84 0.79 -8.98
N GLY A 13 -4.48 -0.13 -8.24
CA GLY A 13 -3.83 -1.30 -7.59
C GLY A 13 -3.64 -1.18 -6.06
N PHE A 14 -3.67 0.02 -5.48
CA PHE A 14 -3.58 0.25 -4.03
C PHE A 14 -4.80 1.08 -3.58
N GLN A 15 -5.79 0.43 -2.97
CA GLN A 15 -7.00 1.10 -2.50
C GLN A 15 -6.87 1.43 -1.01
N CYS A 16 -6.70 2.70 -0.70
CA CYS A 16 -6.72 3.20 0.67
C CYS A 16 -8.12 3.75 0.96
N THR A 17 -8.78 3.21 1.98
CA THR A 17 -10.08 3.68 2.46
C THR A 17 -9.97 4.12 3.92
N GLU A 18 -10.27 5.38 4.20
CA GLU A 18 -10.39 5.87 5.58
C GLU A 18 -11.80 5.56 6.11
N TRP A 19 -11.88 4.91 7.28
CA TRP A 19 -13.16 4.63 7.95
C TRP A 19 -13.23 5.36 9.29
N SER A 20 -14.23 6.25 9.44
CA SER A 20 -14.43 7.05 10.67
C SER A 20 -15.68 6.61 11.42
N ALA A 21 -15.47 5.74 12.43
CA ALA A 21 -16.36 5.62 13.57
C ALA A 21 -15.52 5.76 14.85
N GLY A 22 -15.63 6.91 15.52
CA GLY A 22 -15.18 7.12 16.90
C GLY A 22 -13.69 7.39 17.12
N ASN A 23 -12.76 6.71 16.45
CA ASN A 23 -11.30 6.88 16.68
C ASN A 23 -10.40 6.67 15.43
N GLY A 24 -10.96 6.69 14.21
CA GLY A 24 -10.22 6.65 12.94
C GLY A 24 -9.34 5.40 12.72
N LEU A 25 -9.73 4.54 11.78
CA LEU A 25 -8.90 3.42 11.31
C LEU A 25 -8.59 3.63 9.83
N LEU A 26 -7.32 3.48 9.44
CA LEU A 26 -6.93 3.46 8.03
C LEU A 26 -6.90 2.02 7.52
N LEU A 27 -7.75 1.71 6.53
CA LEU A 27 -7.85 0.39 5.91
C LEU A 27 -7.26 0.45 4.51
N VAL A 28 -6.29 -0.42 4.22
CA VAL A 28 -5.56 -0.42 2.95
C VAL A 28 -5.66 -1.79 2.30
N GLY A 29 -6.24 -1.86 1.10
CA GLY A 29 -6.07 -2.99 0.19
C GLY A 29 -4.72 -2.87 -0.51
N GLY A 30 -3.77 -3.72 -0.14
CA GLY A 30 -2.39 -3.72 -0.64
C GLY A 30 -2.22 -4.71 -1.78
N GLY A 31 -2.65 -4.34 -2.99
CA GLY A 31 -2.36 -5.08 -4.21
C GLY A 31 -0.95 -4.72 -4.72
N PHE A 32 -0.09 -5.73 -4.85
CA PHE A 32 1.25 -5.56 -5.40
C PHE A 32 1.34 -5.98 -6.88
N ASP A 33 0.19 -6.21 -7.52
CA ASP A 33 0.10 -6.50 -8.94
C ASP A 33 0.37 -5.28 -9.83
N ALA A 34 0.48 -4.08 -9.26
CA ALA A 34 1.00 -2.91 -9.97
C ALA A 34 2.51 -2.99 -10.31
N HIS A 35 3.23 -3.97 -9.76
CA HIS A 35 4.66 -4.13 -10.00
C HIS A 35 4.95 -4.35 -11.49
N GLU A 36 6.04 -3.77 -12.00
CA GLU A 36 6.45 -3.88 -13.43
C GLU A 36 6.70 -5.31 -13.94
N LEU A 37 6.81 -6.27 -13.03
CA LEU A 37 7.04 -7.69 -13.33
C LEU A 37 5.76 -8.52 -13.17
N ASP A 38 4.68 -7.92 -12.69
CA ASP A 38 3.45 -8.63 -12.47
C ASP A 38 2.78 -9.00 -13.81
N PRO A 39 2.38 -10.26 -14.02
CA PRO A 39 1.81 -10.70 -15.28
C PRO A 39 0.38 -10.18 -15.53
N LEU A 40 -0.31 -9.65 -14.52
CA LEU A 40 -1.72 -9.25 -14.61
C LEU A 40 -1.96 -7.74 -14.51
N GLY A 41 -1.15 -6.99 -13.76
CA GLY A 41 -1.45 -5.57 -13.51
C GLY A 41 -1.01 -4.59 -14.60
N GLY A 42 0.04 -4.89 -15.37
CA GLY A 42 0.44 -4.11 -16.55
C GLY A 42 0.86 -2.65 -16.26
N LEU A 43 1.27 -2.37 -15.03
CA LEU A 43 1.81 -1.06 -14.60
C LEU A 43 3.33 -1.11 -14.48
N ALA A 44 3.98 0.03 -14.25
CA ALA A 44 5.44 0.16 -14.14
C ALA A 44 5.87 0.59 -12.73
N VAL A 45 5.20 0.09 -11.69
CA VAL A 45 5.57 0.39 -10.30
C VAL A 45 6.78 -0.45 -9.92
N THR A 46 7.80 0.19 -9.35
CA THR A 46 9.00 -0.50 -8.88
C THR A 46 8.88 -0.89 -7.41
N THR A 47 9.70 -1.84 -6.95
CA THR A 47 9.84 -2.16 -5.52
C THR A 47 10.12 -0.90 -4.67
N ALA A 48 10.98 0.01 -5.15
CA ALA A 48 11.29 1.26 -4.46
C ALA A 48 10.07 2.20 -4.36
N SER A 49 9.17 2.17 -5.34
CA SER A 49 7.92 2.92 -5.29
C SER A 49 6.97 2.38 -4.20
N PHE A 50 6.97 1.06 -3.94
CA PHE A 50 6.19 0.50 -2.83
C PHE A 50 6.73 0.92 -1.46
N ALA A 51 8.04 1.14 -1.30
CA ALA A 51 8.57 1.77 -0.10
C ALA A 51 7.99 3.18 0.10
N GLN A 52 8.02 4.03 -0.93
CA GLN A 52 7.46 5.39 -0.87
C GLN A 52 5.96 5.38 -0.52
N ILE A 53 5.19 4.41 -1.04
CA ILE A 53 3.79 4.22 -0.65
C ILE A 53 3.67 3.90 0.84
N GLY A 54 4.56 3.07 1.39
CA GLY A 54 4.64 2.80 2.83
C GLY A 54 4.86 4.06 3.67
N GLU A 55 5.79 4.93 3.26
CA GLU A 55 6.06 6.22 3.93
C GLU A 55 4.82 7.13 3.92
N LEU A 56 4.20 7.28 2.74
CA LEU A 56 3.00 8.12 2.57
C LEU A 56 1.82 7.62 3.42
N LEU A 57 1.67 6.30 3.58
CA LEU A 57 0.63 5.72 4.42
C LEU A 57 0.92 5.86 5.91
N ALA A 58 2.19 5.79 6.33
CA ALA A 58 2.58 6.10 7.71
C ALA A 58 2.23 7.56 8.06
N GLU A 59 2.52 8.50 7.14
CA GLU A 59 2.14 9.91 7.28
C GLU A 59 0.63 10.09 7.30
N ALA A 60 -0.10 9.46 6.37
CA ALA A 60 -1.56 9.55 6.27
C ALA A 60 -2.28 8.96 7.48
N ALA A 61 -1.73 7.90 8.08
CA ALA A 61 -2.26 7.33 9.32
C ALA A 61 -2.22 8.37 10.46
N ALA A 62 -1.24 9.28 10.46
CA ALA A 62 -1.12 10.35 11.47
C ALA A 62 -1.22 9.80 12.92
N GLY A 63 -0.61 8.64 13.17
CA GLY A 63 -0.65 7.94 14.46
C GLY A 63 -1.93 7.15 14.75
N LYS A 64 -2.90 7.14 13.84
CA LYS A 64 -4.06 6.24 13.90
C LYS A 64 -3.63 4.79 13.58
N PRO A 65 -4.35 3.77 14.08
CA PRO A 65 -4.15 2.41 13.64
C PRO A 65 -4.30 2.28 12.11
N LEU A 66 -3.43 1.48 11.49
CA LEU A 66 -3.48 1.13 10.07
C LEU A 66 -3.58 -0.39 9.94
N LEU A 67 -4.53 -0.86 9.13
CA LEU A 67 -4.66 -2.25 8.73
C LEU A 67 -4.48 -2.35 7.22
N ALA A 68 -3.38 -2.98 6.79
CA ALA A 68 -3.14 -3.34 5.40
C ALA A 68 -3.48 -4.82 5.17
N VAL A 69 -4.25 -5.10 4.13
CA VAL A 69 -4.64 -6.46 3.73
C VAL A 69 -4.04 -6.74 2.37
N LEU A 70 -3.23 -7.80 2.27
CA LEU A 70 -2.68 -8.24 0.99
C LEU A 70 -3.81 -8.72 0.08
N GLU A 71 -3.89 -8.17 -1.13
CA GLU A 71 -4.84 -8.58 -2.16
C GLU A 71 -4.12 -9.29 -3.32
N GLY A 72 -3.83 -8.56 -4.40
CA GLY A 72 -3.14 -9.06 -5.58
C GLY A 72 -1.61 -9.01 -5.48
N GLY A 73 -0.95 -9.59 -6.49
CA GLY A 73 0.50 -9.75 -6.58
C GLY A 73 0.83 -11.18 -6.98
N TYR A 74 1.13 -11.37 -8.26
CA TYR A 74 1.19 -12.68 -8.91
C TYR A 74 2.60 -13.03 -9.40
N HIS A 75 3.51 -12.06 -9.43
CA HIS A 75 4.94 -12.32 -9.60
C HIS A 75 5.63 -12.46 -8.23
N LEU A 76 5.85 -13.71 -7.78
CA LEU A 76 6.24 -14.04 -6.39
C LEU A 76 7.47 -13.29 -5.87
N LYS A 77 8.53 -13.15 -6.68
CA LYS A 77 9.75 -12.47 -6.23
C LYS A 77 9.54 -10.96 -6.02
N ALA A 78 8.94 -10.33 -7.02
CA ALA A 78 8.49 -8.94 -6.96
C ALA A 78 7.53 -8.68 -5.79
N LEU A 79 6.61 -9.60 -5.51
CA LEU A 79 5.71 -9.51 -4.35
C LEU A 79 6.50 -9.53 -3.03
N GLU A 80 7.40 -10.51 -2.85
CA GLU A 80 8.26 -10.61 -1.67
C GLU A 80 9.03 -9.30 -1.43
N ASP A 81 9.73 -8.82 -2.47
CA ASP A 81 10.58 -7.64 -2.39
C ASP A 81 9.75 -6.37 -2.13
N SER A 82 8.59 -6.24 -2.78
CA SER A 82 7.70 -5.08 -2.62
C SER A 82 7.02 -5.03 -1.26
N VAL A 83 6.56 -6.17 -0.73
CA VAL A 83 5.97 -6.24 0.62
C VAL A 83 7.04 -5.89 1.67
N ALA A 84 8.26 -6.42 1.52
CA ALA A 84 9.35 -6.13 2.44
C ALA A 84 9.74 -4.64 2.43
N ALA A 85 9.83 -4.03 1.24
CA ALA A 85 10.12 -2.61 1.08
C ALA A 85 9.01 -1.73 1.65
N PHE A 86 7.74 -2.07 1.36
CA PHE A 86 6.56 -1.40 1.88
C PHE A 86 6.50 -1.42 3.41
N LEU A 87 6.62 -2.60 4.02
CA LEU A 87 6.53 -2.76 5.48
C LEU A 87 7.69 -2.11 6.20
N SER A 88 8.91 -2.21 5.66
CA SER A 88 10.07 -1.51 6.21
C SER A 88 9.81 -0.02 6.30
N ALA A 89 9.42 0.60 5.18
CA ALA A 89 9.12 2.03 5.15
C ALA A 89 7.95 2.42 6.05
N LEU A 90 6.86 1.64 6.04
CA LEU A 90 5.67 1.88 6.86
C LEU A 90 5.99 1.86 8.37
N LEU A 91 6.92 1.00 8.80
CA LEU A 91 7.33 0.85 10.20
C LEU A 91 8.51 1.76 10.60
N GLY A 92 9.01 2.60 9.68
CA GLY A 92 10.13 3.51 9.91
C GLY A 92 11.52 2.88 9.78
N GLY A 93 11.64 1.72 9.11
CA GLY A 93 12.90 1.12 8.67
C GLY A 93 13.41 1.72 7.37
N GLU A 94 14.72 1.66 7.13
CA GLU A 94 15.36 2.20 5.93
C GLU A 94 14.98 1.37 4.68
N ALA A 95 14.51 2.02 3.62
CA ALA A 95 14.14 1.34 2.37
C ALA A 95 15.38 0.79 1.63
N PRO A 96 15.26 -0.33 0.88
CA PRO A 96 16.36 -0.81 0.04
C PRO A 96 16.76 0.26 -0.99
N LYS A 97 18.03 0.63 -1.03
CA LYS A 97 18.56 1.52 -2.08
C LYS A 97 18.51 0.80 -3.42
N ALA A 98 17.89 1.46 -4.41
CA ALA A 98 17.78 1.01 -5.79
C ALA A 98 19.15 0.89 -6.48
#